data_AF-A0A6L7WVQ7-F1
#
_entry.id   AF-A0A6L7WVQ7-F1
#
_cell.length_a   1.000
_cell.length_b   1.000
_cell.length_c   1.000
_cell.angle_alpha   90.00
_cell.angle_beta   90.00
_cell.angle_gamma   90.00
#
_symmetry.space_group_name_H-M   'P 1'
#
loop_
_entity.id
_entity.type
_entity.pdbx_description
1 polymer ?
#
loop_
_entity_poly.entity_id
_entity_poly.type
_entity_poly.pdbx_seq_one_letter_code
_entity_poly.pdbx_strand_id
1 'polypeptide(L)'
;MHPQTLRHYERIGLVTPSRSPGNVRMFSQEDIERVRLIQRLTSELGVNLAGVEVVLNMRDRHQQQAAEYQQNLREMRQRYEAEIERLRNALRRATRDPGAPPYRNRRPPP
;
A
#
# COMPACT_ATOMS: atom_id res chain seq x y z
N MET A 1 -30.12 9.62 -6.30
CA MET A 1 -29.79 9.89 -4.87
C MET A 1 -30.33 11.26 -4.52
N HIS A 2 -31.13 11.40 -3.46
CA HIS A 2 -31.72 12.69 -3.10
C HIS A 2 -30.72 13.52 -2.25
N PRO A 3 -30.55 14.85 -2.50
CA PRO A 3 -29.59 15.68 -1.77
C PRO A 3 -29.74 15.65 -0.24
N GLN A 4 -30.96 15.44 0.26
CA GLN A 4 -31.24 15.36 1.70
C GLN A 4 -30.68 14.08 2.34
N THR A 5 -30.69 12.96 1.62
CA THR A 5 -30.10 11.69 2.09
C THR A 5 -28.58 11.81 2.19
N LEU A 6 -27.95 12.47 1.21
CA LEU A 6 -26.52 12.70 1.22
C LEU A 6 -26.09 13.61 2.38
N ARG A 7 -26.85 14.68 2.64
CA ARG A 7 -26.68 15.53 3.83
C ARG A 7 -26.89 14.77 5.13
N HIS A 8 -27.84 13.83 5.15
CA HIS A 8 -28.05 12.98 6.31
C HIS A 8 -26.82 12.14 6.60
N TYR A 9 -26.26 11.46 5.60
CA TYR A 9 -25.05 10.64 5.73
C TYR A 9 -23.82 11.48 6.14
N GLU A 10 -23.67 12.68 5.60
CA GLU A 10 -22.64 13.64 6.03
C GLU A 10 -22.78 14.01 7.51
N ARG A 11 -23.99 14.35 7.96
CA ARG A 11 -24.26 14.75 9.34
C ARG A 11 -23.94 13.64 10.36
N ILE A 12 -24.13 12.38 9.99
CA ILE A 12 -23.81 11.23 10.84
C ILE A 12 -22.41 10.67 10.57
N GLY A 13 -21.59 11.35 9.77
CA GLY A 13 -20.19 10.98 9.54
C GLY A 13 -19.97 9.78 8.61
N LEU A 14 -21.00 9.26 7.94
CA LEU A 14 -20.84 8.14 7.01
C LEU A 14 -20.20 8.54 5.68
N VAL A 15 -20.21 9.84 5.34
CA VAL A 15 -19.55 10.37 4.13
C VAL A 15 -18.95 11.72 4.48
N THR A 16 -17.69 11.95 4.13
CA THR A 16 -16.97 13.17 4.50
C THR A 16 -16.42 13.84 3.24
N PRO A 17 -17.25 14.60 2.51
CA PRO A 17 -16.80 15.23 1.27
C PRO A 17 -15.75 16.29 1.57
N SER A 18 -14.78 16.41 0.68
CA SER A 18 -13.87 17.55 0.66
C SER A 18 -14.63 18.85 0.34
N ARG A 19 -14.05 20.00 0.71
CA ARG A 19 -14.60 21.32 0.40
C ARG A 19 -13.63 22.11 -0.46
N SER A 20 -14.14 22.77 -1.49
CA SER A 20 -13.36 23.72 -2.28
C SER A 20 -13.07 25.00 -1.49
N PRO A 21 -12.13 25.86 -1.94
CA PRO A 21 -11.89 27.17 -1.34
C PRO A 21 -13.15 28.06 -1.26
N GLY A 22 -14.10 27.87 -2.19
CA GLY A 22 -15.41 28.54 -2.17
C GLY A 22 -16.45 27.87 -1.27
N ASN A 23 -16.04 26.96 -0.36
CA ASN A 23 -16.88 26.20 0.55
C ASN A 23 -17.93 25.28 -0.13
N VAL A 24 -17.67 24.88 -1.38
CA VAL A 24 -18.54 23.96 -2.12
C VAL A 24 -18.13 22.52 -1.83
N ARG A 25 -19.10 21.65 -1.58
CA ARG A 25 -18.86 20.21 -1.37
C ARG A 25 -18.36 19.56 -2.66
N MET A 26 -17.25 18.86 -2.57
CA MET A 26 -16.66 18.08 -3.65
C MET A 26 -16.63 16.61 -3.23
N PHE A 27 -17.44 15.82 -3.92
CA PHE A 27 -17.47 14.37 -3.76
C PHE A 27 -16.46 13.73 -4.69
N SER A 28 -15.56 12.95 -4.11
CA SER A 28 -14.63 12.11 -4.84
C SER A 28 -15.33 10.88 -5.42
N GLN A 29 -14.64 10.14 -6.29
CA GLN A 29 -15.12 8.84 -6.75
C GLN A 29 -15.32 7.85 -5.58
N GLU A 30 -14.45 7.91 -4.57
CA GLU A 30 -14.55 7.08 -3.37
C GLU A 30 -15.81 7.42 -2.55
N ASP A 31 -16.14 8.71 -2.42
CA ASP A 31 -17.40 9.12 -1.78
C ASP A 31 -18.62 8.56 -2.51
N ILE A 32 -18.61 8.59 -3.85
CA ILE A 32 -19.70 8.04 -4.66
C ILE A 32 -19.84 6.53 -4.44
N GLU A 33 -18.74 5.79 -4.41
CA GLU A 33 -18.75 4.35 -4.13
C GLU A 33 -19.21 4.04 -2.70
N ARG A 34 -18.78 4.83 -1.73
CA ARG A 34 -19.22 4.72 -0.34
C ARG A 34 -20.72 4.92 -0.22
N VAL A 35 -21.28 5.93 -0.88
CA VAL A 35 -22.73 6.18 -0.95
C VAL A 35 -23.47 5.00 -1.58
N ARG A 36 -22.98 4.46 -2.70
CA ARG A 36 -23.59 3.28 -3.35
C ARG A 36 -23.60 2.07 -2.42
N LEU A 37 -22.52 1.85 -1.67
CA LEU A 37 -22.45 0.76 -0.69
C LEU A 37 -23.45 0.96 0.44
N ILE A 38 -23.56 2.18 0.98
CA ILE A 38 -24.56 2.50 2.01
C ILE A 38 -25.97 2.17 1.49
N GLN A 39 -26.31 2.61 0.27
CA GLN A 39 -27.61 2.33 -0.33
C GLN A 39 -27.88 0.83 -0.49
N ARG A 40 -26.89 0.07 -0.95
CA ARG A 40 -27.01 -1.38 -1.10
C ARG A 40 -27.26 -2.05 0.24
N LEU A 41 -26.49 -1.70 1.26
CA LEU A 41 -26.65 -2.25 2.61
C LEU A 41 -28.02 -1.93 3.20
N THR A 42 -28.50 -0.69 3.06
CA THR A 42 -29.79 -0.30 3.64
C THR A 42 -30.99 -0.80 2.84
N SER A 43 -30.95 -0.71 1.51
CA SER A 43 -32.13 -0.91 0.65
C SER A 43 -32.28 -2.33 0.15
N GLU A 44 -31.18 -3.01 -0.14
CA GLU A 44 -31.21 -4.39 -0.65
C GLU A 44 -31.06 -5.42 0.47
N LEU A 45 -30.23 -5.11 1.47
CA LEU A 45 -29.86 -6.06 2.54
C LEU A 45 -30.53 -5.75 3.88
N GLY A 46 -31.30 -4.66 3.99
CA GLY A 46 -32.05 -4.30 5.20
C GLY A 46 -31.19 -3.95 6.41
N VAL A 47 -29.90 -3.62 6.21
CA VAL A 47 -28.97 -3.27 7.29
C VAL A 47 -29.30 -1.87 7.80
N ASN A 48 -29.35 -1.70 9.12
CA ASN A 48 -29.56 -0.39 9.74
C ASN A 48 -28.29 0.48 9.69
N LEU A 49 -28.40 1.78 9.97
CA LEU A 49 -27.26 2.72 9.87
C LEU A 49 -26.10 2.40 10.82
N ALA A 50 -26.37 1.83 12.00
CA ALA A 50 -25.32 1.40 12.92
C ALA A 50 -24.52 0.22 12.35
N GLY A 51 -25.20 -0.75 11.73
CA GLY A 51 -24.56 -1.84 11.02
C GLY A 51 -23.76 -1.36 9.80
N VAL A 52 -24.28 -0.38 9.06
CA VAL A 52 -23.56 0.26 7.95
C VAL A 52 -22.26 0.89 8.46
N GLU A 53 -22.30 1.64 9.56
CA GLU A 53 -21.11 2.25 10.16
C GLU A 53 -20.04 1.21 10.49
N VAL A 54 -20.43 0.09 11.10
CA VAL A 54 -19.51 -1.01 11.41
C VAL A 54 -18.87 -1.58 10.14
N VAL A 55 -19.66 -1.84 9.10
CA VAL A 55 -19.17 -2.37 7.82
C VAL A 55 -18.20 -1.40 7.16
N LEU A 56 -18.51 -0.10 7.15
CA LEU A 56 -17.62 0.91 6.58
C LEU A 56 -16.32 1.03 7.37
N ASN A 57 -16.37 1.05 8.71
CA ASN A 57 -15.18 1.07 9.55
C ASN A 57 -14.29 -0.17 9.32
N MET A 58 -14.89 -1.35 9.15
CA MET A 58 -14.14 -2.56 8.81
C MET A 58 -13.47 -2.45 7.44
N ARG A 59 -14.18 -1.93 6.44
CA ARG A 59 -13.63 -1.69 5.10
C ARG A 59 -12.45 -0.71 5.14
N ASP A 60 -12.61 0.41 5.85
CA ASP A 60 -11.60 1.46 5.98
C ASP A 60 -10.33 0.89 6.65
N ARG A 61 -10.49 0.11 7.74
CA ARG A 61 -9.37 -0.59 8.39
C ARG A 61 -8.69 -1.59 7.47
N HIS A 62 -9.46 -2.38 6.72
CA HIS A 62 -8.90 -3.34 5.78
C HIS A 62 -8.10 -2.66 4.66
N GLN A 63 -8.57 -1.51 4.15
CA GLN A 63 -7.83 -0.71 3.17
C GLN A 63 -6.52 -0.17 3.75
N GLN A 64 -6.53 0.33 4.99
CA GLN A 64 -5.32 0.78 5.68
C GLN A 64 -4.30 -0.35 5.85
N GLN A 65 -4.74 -1.50 6.37
CA GLN A 65 -3.88 -2.68 6.53
C GLN A 65 -3.30 -3.16 5.19
N ALA A 66 -4.10 -3.15 4.13
CA ALA A 66 -3.62 -3.51 2.80
C ALA A 66 -2.56 -2.52 2.29
N ALA A 67 -2.72 -1.22 2.54
CA ALA A 67 -1.74 -0.21 2.17
C ALA A 67 -0.42 -0.36 2.94
N GLU A 68 -0.50 -0.58 4.26
CA GLU A 68 0.67 -0.86 5.11
C GLU A 68 1.41 -2.11 4.64
N TYR A 69 0.68 -3.19 4.37
CA TYR A 69 1.27 -4.44 3.86
C TYR A 69 1.98 -4.22 2.52
N GLN A 70 1.36 -3.48 1.60
CA GLN A 70 2.00 -3.13 0.32
C GLN A 70 3.26 -2.29 0.52
N GLN A 71 3.26 -1.34 1.45
CA GLN A 71 4.44 -0.56 1.76
C GLN A 71 5.56 -1.43 2.33
N ASN A 72 5.27 -2.29 3.29
CA ASN A 72 6.23 -3.21 3.88
C ASN A 72 6.87 -4.13 2.83
N LEU A 73 6.07 -4.66 1.89
CA LEU A 73 6.57 -5.46 0.78
C LEU A 73 7.50 -4.68 -0.15
N ARG A 74 7.18 -3.41 -0.44
CA ARG A 74 8.04 -2.52 -1.25
C ARG A 74 9.38 -2.28 -0.56
N GLU A 75 9.36 -1.97 0.73
CA GLU A 75 10.58 -1.75 1.52
C GLU A 75 11.44 -3.02 1.57
N MET A 76 10.84 -4.17 1.85
CA MET A 76 11.55 -5.44 1.88
C MET A 76 12.15 -5.78 0.52
N ARG A 77 11.42 -5.53 -0.58
CA ARG A 77 11.94 -5.72 -1.94
C ARG A 77 13.17 -4.84 -2.19
N GLN A 78 13.11 -3.56 -1.85
CA GLN A 78 14.24 -2.63 -2.02
C GLN A 78 15.47 -3.07 -1.21
N ARG A 79 15.27 -3.56 0.02
CA ARG A 79 16.36 -4.09 0.85
C ARG A 79 17.04 -5.30 0.19
N TYR A 80 16.25 -6.25 -0.32
CA TYR A 80 16.80 -7.41 -1.01
C TYR A 80 17.52 -7.05 -2.31
N GLU A 81 16.97 -6.13 -3.09
CA GLU A 81 17.62 -5.64 -4.33
C GLU A 81 18.97 -5.00 -4.03
N ALA A 82 19.06 -4.16 -3.00
CA ALA A 82 20.30 -3.55 -2.57
C ALA A 82 21.34 -4.59 -2.12
N GLU A 83 20.91 -5.62 -1.38
CA GLU A 83 21.80 -6.68 -0.92
C GLU A 83 22.28 -7.57 -2.08
N ILE A 84 21.41 -7.90 -3.03
CA ILE A 84 21.78 -8.64 -4.24
C ILE A 84 22.83 -7.85 -5.03
N GLU A 85 22.65 -6.54 -5.22
CA GLU A 85 23.62 -5.69 -5.92
C GLU A 85 24.95 -5.61 -5.16
N ARG A 86 24.92 -5.52 -3.83
CA ARG A 86 26.13 -5.56 -3.00
C ARG A 86 26.90 -6.88 -3.21
N LEU A 87 26.22 -8.02 -3.13
CA LEU A 87 26.83 -9.34 -3.30
C LEU A 87 27.37 -9.53 -4.72
N ARG A 88 26.63 -9.11 -5.75
CA ARG A 88 27.10 -9.11 -7.15
C ARG A 88 28.38 -8.30 -7.32
N ASN A 89 28.44 -7.12 -6.72
CA ASN A 89 29.63 -6.27 -6.79
C ASN A 89 30.83 -6.88 -6.03
N ALA A 90 30.60 -7.53 -4.89
CA ALA A 90 31.65 -8.24 -4.15
C ALA A 90 32.20 -9.42 -4.96
N LEU A 91 31.33 -10.23 -5.57
CA LEU A 91 31.74 -11.35 -6.44
C LEU A 91 32.54 -10.86 -7.65
N ARG A 92 32.10 -9.78 -8.32
CA ARG A 92 32.84 -9.18 -9.45
C ARG A 92 34.23 -8.69 -9.06
N ARG A 93 34.42 -8.22 -7.84
CA ARG A 93 35.74 -7.80 -7.33
C ARG A 93 36.63 -9.02 -7.07
N ALA A 94 36.08 -10.05 -6.44
CA ALA A 94 36.81 -11.29 -6.14
C ALA A 94 37.25 -12.05 -7.41
N THR A 95 36.43 -12.04 -8.48
CA THR A 95 36.78 -12.70 -9.74
C THR A 95 37.70 -11.88 -10.65
N ARG A 96 37.84 -10.56 -10.40
CA ARG A 96 38.79 -9.69 -11.12
C ARG A 96 40.24 -9.83 -10.66
N ASP A 97 40.51 -10.55 -9.58
CA ASP A 97 41.88 -10.86 -9.11
C ASP A 97 42.17 -12.38 -9.13
N PRO A 98 42.46 -12.96 -10.32
CA PRO A 98 42.90 -14.36 -10.44
C PRO A 98 44.41 -14.55 -10.15
N GLY A 99 45.09 -13.58 -9.54
CA GLY A 99 46.54 -13.44 -9.49
C GLY A 99 47.28 -14.17 -8.37
N ALA A 100 46.86 -15.37 -7.94
CA ALA A 100 47.73 -16.19 -7.10
C ALA A 100 48.68 -17.02 -7.99
N PRO A 101 50.01 -16.74 -8.03
CA PRO A 101 50.92 -17.46 -8.90
C PRO A 101 51.02 -18.94 -8.49
N PRO A 102 51.03 -19.89 -9.45
CA PRO A 102 51.29 -21.28 -9.14
C PRO A 102 52.72 -21.38 -8.59
N TYR A 103 52.88 -22.09 -7.48
CA TYR A 103 54.13 -22.38 -6.78
C TYR A 103 55.38 -22.23 -7.66
N ARG A 104 56.21 -21.23 -7.35
CA ARG A 104 57.51 -21.00 -7.99
C ARG A 104 58.43 -22.16 -7.56
N ASN A 105 58.57 -23.15 -8.43
CA ASN A 105 59.48 -24.29 -8.21
C ASN A 105 60.86 -23.78 -7.80
N ARG A 106 61.27 -24.20 -6.60
CA ARG A 106 62.61 -23.97 -6.05
C ARG A 106 63.64 -24.56 -7.01
N ARG A 107 64.73 -23.82 -7.24
CA ARG A 107 65.91 -24.29 -7.97
C ARG A 107 66.29 -25.72 -7.55
N PRO A 108 66.73 -26.59 -8.48
CA PRO A 108 67.34 -27.84 -8.06
C PRO A 108 68.68 -27.55 -7.37
N PRO A 109 69.04 -28.31 -6.33
CA PRO A 109 70.36 -28.25 -5.69
C PRO A 109 71.44 -28.83 -6.64
N PRO A 110 72.74 -28.56 -6.38
CA PRO A 110 73.82 -28.65 -7.37
C PRO A 110 74.11 -30.06 -7.89
#